data_AF-A0AA49Q7J3-F1
#
_entry.id   AF-A0AA49Q7J3-F1
#
_cell.length_a   1.000
_cell.length_b   1.000
_cell.length_c   1.000
_cell.angle_alpha   90.00
_cell.angle_beta   90.00
_cell.angle_gamma   90.00
#
_symmetry.space_group_name_H-M   'P 1'
#
loop_
_entity.id
_entity.type
_entity.pdbx_description
1 polymer ?
#
loop_
_entity_poly.entity_id
_entity_poly.type
_entity_poly.pdbx_seq_one_letter_code
_entity_poly.pdbx_strand_id
1 'polypeptide(L)'
;MTSPVPATRSGMPAWASLGIIFGLVGAASILLFGPIGVSGTYPRLIGEAARAVDPAYAASNPYLVKMGSLFRAETFLVLGLVIGGFLGARRDRVPAPKVELPHPGHETNAKRYTEAFLAGFLILFGARLAGGCTSGLIISGMTQLSIAGFVFAAGVFATGIGTAKFMQAIRMGGN
;
A
#
# COMPACT_ATOMS: atom_id res chain seq x y z
N MET A 1 4.43 -42.61 7.12
CA MET A 1 3.81 -41.99 5.93
C MET A 1 4.49 -40.65 5.70
N THR A 2 5.46 -40.63 4.79
CA THR A 2 6.22 -39.44 4.41
C THR A 2 5.38 -38.61 3.43
N SER A 3 5.00 -37.40 3.82
CA SER A 3 4.37 -36.45 2.89
C SER A 3 5.27 -36.24 1.67
N PRO A 4 4.75 -36.27 0.43
CA PRO A 4 5.57 -36.07 -0.75
C PRO A 4 6.18 -34.65 -0.72
N VAL A 5 7.51 -34.57 -0.87
CA VAL A 5 8.22 -33.31 -1.10
C VAL A 5 7.66 -32.69 -2.38
N PRO A 6 7.17 -31.42 -2.36
CA PRO A 6 6.62 -30.81 -3.55
C PRO A 6 7.70 -30.75 -4.65
N ALA A 7 7.37 -31.30 -5.82
CA ALA A 7 8.28 -31.37 -6.95
C ALA A 7 8.85 -29.97 -7.27
N THR A 8 10.18 -29.90 -7.38
CA THR A 8 10.90 -28.70 -7.81
C THR A 8 10.41 -28.33 -9.21
N ARG A 9 9.63 -27.23 -9.33
CA ARG A 9 9.20 -26.74 -10.65
C ARG A 9 10.45 -26.41 -11.46
N SER A 10 10.61 -27.03 -12.63
CA SER A 10 11.75 -26.87 -13.55
C SER A 10 11.75 -25.55 -14.33
N GLY A 11 11.32 -24.45 -13.71
CA GLY A 11 11.26 -23.11 -14.31
C GLY A 11 11.65 -22.03 -13.31
N MET A 12 11.75 -20.78 -13.79
CA MET A 12 12.00 -19.64 -12.90
C MET A 12 10.98 -19.63 -11.75
N PRO A 13 11.43 -19.39 -10.51
CA PRO A 13 10.53 -19.36 -9.38
C PRO A 13 9.52 -18.22 -9.55
N ALA A 14 8.27 -18.45 -9.09
CA ALA A 14 7.17 -17.52 -9.33
C ALA A 14 7.44 -16.10 -8.81
N TRP A 15 8.18 -15.95 -7.71
CA TRP A 15 8.55 -14.64 -7.18
C TRP A 15 9.47 -13.86 -8.15
N ALA A 16 10.35 -14.55 -8.87
CA ALA A 16 11.28 -13.92 -9.80
C ALA A 16 10.56 -13.50 -11.08
N SER A 17 9.71 -14.37 -11.64
CA SER A 17 8.93 -14.04 -12.84
C SER A 17 7.92 -12.92 -12.58
N LEU A 18 7.19 -12.98 -11.46
CA LEU A 18 6.27 -11.92 -11.05
C LEU A 18 7.02 -10.61 -10.73
N GLY A 19 8.20 -10.69 -10.13
CA GLY A 19 9.06 -9.53 -9.87
C GLY A 19 9.51 -8.84 -11.15
N ILE A 20 9.93 -9.60 -12.16
CA ILE A 20 10.31 -9.05 -13.48
C ILE A 20 9.11 -8.37 -14.15
N ILE A 21 7.95 -9.04 -14.19
CA ILE A 21 6.73 -8.46 -14.76
C ILE A 21 6.36 -7.16 -14.04
N PHE A 22 6.38 -7.17 -12.71
CA PHE A 22 6.08 -5.99 -11.91
C PHE A 22 7.07 -4.84 -12.16
N GLY A 23 8.36 -5.15 -12.25
CA GLY A 23 9.41 -4.16 -12.57
C GLY A 23 9.25 -3.56 -13.97
N LEU A 24 8.96 -4.38 -14.98
CA LEU A 24 8.71 -3.91 -16.35
C LEU A 24 7.47 -3.03 -16.43
N VAL A 25 6.37 -3.45 -15.79
CA VAL A 25 5.14 -2.64 -15.73
C VAL A 25 5.38 -1.33 -14.98
N GLY A 26 6.13 -1.38 -13.87
CA GLY A 26 6.52 -0.19 -13.11
C GLY A 26 7.37 0.78 -13.94
N ALA A 27 8.37 0.27 -14.65
CA ALA A 27 9.23 1.07 -15.53
C ALA A 27 8.43 1.68 -16.70
N ALA A 28 7.57 0.90 -17.34
CA ALA A 28 6.68 1.39 -18.39
C ALA A 28 5.73 2.48 -17.86
N SER A 29 5.18 2.30 -16.66
CA SER A 29 4.33 3.31 -16.03
C SER A 29 5.09 4.60 -15.76
N ILE A 30 6.33 4.52 -15.25
CA ILE A 30 7.16 5.71 -14.98
C ILE A 30 7.47 6.45 -16.28
N LEU A 31 7.80 5.71 -17.34
CA LEU A 31 8.13 6.30 -18.65
C LEU A 31 6.93 6.99 -19.31
N LEU A 32 5.73 6.41 -19.20
CA LEU A 32 4.53 6.89 -19.91
C LEU A 32 3.70 7.88 -19.09
N PHE A 33 3.59 7.68 -17.78
CA PHE A 33 2.63 8.37 -16.92
C PHE A 33 3.25 8.98 -15.66
N GLY A 34 4.55 8.76 -15.43
CA GLY A 34 5.26 9.23 -14.24
C GLY A 34 5.19 8.26 -13.04
N PRO A 35 5.75 8.66 -11.88
CA PRO A 35 5.84 7.81 -10.70
C PRO A 35 4.47 7.35 -10.19
N ILE A 36 4.37 6.07 -9.84
CA ILE A 36 3.14 5.47 -9.33
C ILE A 36 2.91 5.89 -7.87
N GLY A 37 1.71 6.39 -7.56
CA GLY A 37 1.34 6.81 -6.21
C GLY A 37 -0.14 6.60 -5.94
N VAL A 38 -0.46 5.81 -4.92
CA VAL A 38 -1.86 5.53 -4.53
C VAL A 38 -2.42 6.61 -3.59
N SER A 39 -1.59 7.11 -2.66
CA SER A 39 -2.05 8.06 -1.63
C SER A 39 -2.41 9.45 -2.16
N GLY A 40 -2.05 9.78 -3.41
CA GLY A 40 -2.42 11.05 -4.05
C GLY A 40 -3.88 11.12 -4.48
N THR A 41 -4.52 9.97 -4.71
CA THR A 41 -5.89 9.88 -5.20
C THR A 41 -6.91 10.36 -4.15
N TYR A 42 -6.65 10.11 -2.86
CA TYR A 42 -7.54 10.53 -1.76
C TYR A 42 -7.75 12.06 -1.69
N PRO A 43 -6.69 12.88 -1.54
CA PRO A 43 -6.88 14.33 -1.49
C PRO A 43 -7.30 14.95 -2.84
N ARG A 44 -7.10 14.26 -3.97
CA ARG A 44 -7.67 14.69 -5.26
C ARG A 44 -9.18 14.49 -5.31
N LEU A 45 -9.68 13.38 -4.78
CA LEU A 45 -11.11 13.14 -4.63
C LEU A 45 -11.75 14.21 -3.74
N ILE A 46 -11.10 14.51 -2.61
CA ILE A 46 -11.53 15.59 -1.71
C ILE A 46 -11.44 16.95 -2.43
N GLY A 47 -10.41 17.17 -3.24
CA GLY A 47 -10.25 18.40 -4.02
C GLY A 47 -11.38 18.61 -5.03
N GLU A 48 -11.78 17.58 -5.78
CA GLU A 48 -12.93 17.70 -6.70
C GLU A 48 -14.25 17.87 -5.95
N ALA A 49 -14.46 17.14 -4.85
CA ALA A 49 -15.64 17.31 -4.01
C ALA A 49 -15.71 18.75 -3.44
N ALA A 50 -14.57 19.28 -2.98
CA ALA A 50 -14.46 20.65 -2.48
C ALA A 50 -14.74 21.68 -3.57
N ARG A 51 -14.23 21.48 -4.80
CA ARG A 51 -14.55 22.37 -5.94
C ARG A 51 -16.03 22.34 -6.32
N ALA A 52 -16.69 21.21 -6.17
CA ALA A 52 -18.13 21.08 -6.45
C ALA A 52 -19.01 21.78 -5.40
N VAL A 53 -18.57 21.81 -4.13
CA VAL A 53 -19.33 22.42 -3.02
C VAL A 53 -18.97 23.91 -2.84
N ASP A 54 -17.68 24.24 -2.82
CA ASP A 54 -17.15 25.59 -2.64
C ASP A 54 -15.89 25.81 -3.50
N PRO A 55 -16.07 26.36 -4.73
CA PRO A 55 -14.96 26.67 -5.62
C PRO A 55 -13.99 27.71 -5.04
N ALA A 56 -14.46 28.64 -4.21
CA ALA A 56 -13.64 29.70 -3.64
C ALA A 56 -12.69 29.16 -2.57
N TYR A 57 -13.17 28.25 -1.72
CA TYR A 57 -12.34 27.51 -0.77
C TYR A 57 -11.32 26.60 -1.45
N ALA A 58 -11.73 25.91 -2.51
CA ALA A 58 -10.82 25.05 -3.26
C ALA A 58 -9.71 25.84 -3.99
N ALA A 59 -10.01 27.05 -4.46
CA ALA A 59 -9.04 27.93 -5.10
C ALA A 59 -8.10 28.63 -4.11
N SER A 60 -8.58 28.92 -2.89
CA SER A 60 -7.78 29.57 -1.85
C SER A 60 -6.81 28.62 -1.15
N ASN A 61 -7.07 27.31 -1.16
CA ASN A 61 -6.23 26.32 -0.52
C ASN A 61 -5.08 25.82 -1.43
N PRO A 62 -3.81 26.17 -1.14
CA PRO A 62 -2.67 25.80 -2.00
C PRO A 62 -2.47 24.29 -2.13
N TYR A 63 -2.89 23.52 -1.12
CA TYR A 63 -2.79 22.06 -1.16
C TYR A 63 -3.75 21.46 -2.18
N LEU A 64 -5.00 21.92 -2.24
CA LEU A 64 -6.00 21.42 -3.18
C LEU A 64 -5.68 21.82 -4.63
N VAL A 65 -5.13 23.02 -4.82
CA VAL A 65 -4.60 23.46 -6.12
C VAL A 65 -3.43 22.57 -6.56
N LYS A 66 -2.47 22.29 -5.66
CA LYS A 66 -1.32 21.42 -5.95
C LYS A 66 -1.72 19.99 -6.31
N MET A 67 -2.75 19.43 -5.65
CA MET A 67 -3.19 18.06 -5.94
C MET A 67 -3.80 17.91 -7.34
N GLY A 68 -4.34 18.99 -7.91
CA GLY A 68 -4.83 19.03 -9.28
C GLY A 68 -6.16 18.29 -9.45
N SER A 69 -6.37 17.69 -10.64
CA SER A 69 -7.61 16.99 -10.97
C SER A 69 -7.58 15.52 -10.53
N LEU A 70 -8.76 14.95 -10.28
CA LEU A 70 -8.97 13.53 -10.00
C LEU A 70 -8.57 12.63 -11.17
N PHE A 71 -8.80 13.02 -12.42
CA PHE A 71 -8.64 12.13 -13.57
C PHE A 71 -7.18 12.07 -14.05
N ARG A 72 -6.34 11.35 -13.31
CA ARG A 72 -4.95 11.05 -13.68
C ARG A 72 -4.73 9.53 -13.73
N ALA A 73 -3.68 9.08 -14.39
CA ALA A 73 -3.28 7.67 -14.46
C ALA A 73 -3.25 6.97 -13.10
N GLU A 74 -2.85 7.68 -12.03
CA GLU A 74 -2.89 7.17 -10.65
C GLU A 74 -4.29 6.74 -10.20
N THR A 75 -5.35 7.45 -10.59
CA THR A 75 -6.74 7.10 -10.23
C THR A 75 -7.19 5.83 -10.95
N PHE A 76 -6.85 5.69 -12.23
CA PHE A 76 -7.10 4.46 -12.98
C PHE A 76 -6.28 3.28 -12.42
N LEU A 77 -5.06 3.53 -11.94
CA LEU A 77 -4.25 2.53 -11.24
C LEU A 77 -4.94 2.07 -9.95
N VAL A 78 -5.48 2.98 -9.15
CA VAL A 78 -6.22 2.62 -7.92
C VAL A 78 -7.45 1.77 -8.25
N LEU A 79 -8.22 2.14 -9.27
CA LEU A 79 -9.35 1.32 -9.73
C LEU A 79 -8.90 -0.06 -10.21
N GLY A 80 -7.83 -0.11 -11.00
CA GLY A 80 -7.22 -1.35 -11.48
C GLY A 80 -6.71 -2.23 -10.34
N LEU A 81 -6.17 -1.65 -9.26
CA LEU A 81 -5.72 -2.38 -8.07
C LEU A 81 -6.89 -3.06 -7.36
N VAL A 82 -8.02 -2.36 -7.20
CA VAL A 82 -9.23 -2.92 -6.58
C VAL A 82 -9.79 -4.06 -7.42
N ILE A 83 -9.94 -3.85 -8.73
CA ILE A 83 -10.49 -4.86 -9.65
C ILE A 83 -9.53 -6.06 -9.76
N GLY A 84 -8.23 -5.80 -9.94
CA GLY A 84 -7.20 -6.83 -10.06
C GLY A 84 -7.05 -7.67 -8.79
N GLY A 85 -7.07 -7.04 -7.62
CA GLY A 85 -7.05 -7.74 -6.33
C GLY A 85 -8.27 -8.64 -6.15
N PHE A 86 -9.46 -8.15 -6.53
CA PHE A 86 -10.69 -8.95 -6.47
C PHE A 86 -10.67 -10.14 -7.43
N LEU A 87 -10.23 -9.95 -8.67
CA LEU A 87 -10.10 -11.03 -9.65
C LEU A 87 -9.04 -12.05 -9.24
N GLY A 88 -7.91 -11.60 -8.68
CA GLY A 88 -6.87 -12.46 -8.13
C GLY A 88 -7.38 -13.32 -6.97
N ALA A 89 -8.07 -12.70 -6.00
CA ALA A 89 -8.68 -13.39 -4.87
C ALA A 89 -9.68 -14.48 -5.32
N ARG A 90 -10.47 -14.20 -6.36
CA ARG A 90 -11.39 -15.18 -6.95
C ARG A 90 -10.69 -16.33 -7.66
N ARG A 91 -9.56 -16.05 -8.33
CA ARG A 91 -8.82 -17.04 -9.13
C ARG A 91 -8.05 -18.02 -8.26
N ASP A 92 -7.31 -17.51 -7.28
CA ASP A 92 -6.36 -18.34 -6.54
C ASP A 92 -7.02 -19.11 -5.39
N ARG A 93 -8.20 -18.68 -4.92
CA ARG A 93 -8.96 -19.31 -3.80
C ARG A 93 -8.08 -19.70 -2.60
N VAL A 94 -6.98 -18.98 -2.39
CA VAL A 94 -6.03 -19.29 -1.31
C VAL A 94 -6.72 -18.90 -0.01
N PRO A 95 -6.95 -19.84 0.93
CA PRO A 95 -7.43 -19.47 2.25
C PRO A 95 -6.40 -18.55 2.88
N ALA A 96 -6.86 -17.44 3.48
CA ALA A 96 -6.00 -16.50 4.18
C ALA A 96 -5.05 -17.28 5.13
N PRO A 97 -3.72 -17.09 5.02
CA PRO A 97 -2.76 -17.75 5.91
C PRO A 97 -3.17 -17.60 7.37
N LYS A 98 -2.82 -18.55 8.25
CA LYS A 98 -3.19 -18.48 9.68
C LYS A 98 -2.71 -17.21 10.41
N VAL A 99 -1.75 -16.49 9.83
CA VAL A 99 -1.26 -15.18 10.28
C VAL A 99 -2.15 -13.99 9.84
N GLU A 100 -2.99 -14.19 8.83
CA GLU A 100 -4.05 -13.27 8.39
C GLU A 100 -5.43 -13.62 9.01
N LEU A 101 -5.55 -14.81 9.62
CA LEU A 101 -6.70 -15.14 10.46
C LEU A 101 -6.81 -14.14 11.62
N PRO A 102 -8.02 -13.95 12.17
CA PRO A 102 -8.27 -13.00 13.25
C PRO A 102 -7.21 -13.16 14.33
N HIS A 103 -6.51 -12.05 14.59
CA HIS A 103 -5.53 -11.90 15.64
C HIS A 103 -6.07 -12.54 16.94
N PRO A 104 -5.32 -13.46 17.59
CA PRO A 104 -5.69 -13.96 18.90
C PRO A 104 -5.66 -12.77 19.87
N GLY A 105 -6.84 -12.27 20.24
CA GLY A 105 -7.01 -11.05 21.06
C GLY A 105 -8.12 -10.09 20.62
N HIS A 106 -8.68 -10.19 19.41
CA HIS A 106 -9.91 -9.44 19.09
C HIS A 106 -11.13 -10.25 19.52
N GLU A 107 -11.60 -9.97 20.72
CA GLU A 107 -12.81 -10.60 21.26
C GLU A 107 -14.10 -10.10 20.58
N THR A 108 -14.03 -9.05 19.75
CA THR A 108 -15.20 -8.49 19.06
C THR A 108 -14.84 -7.86 17.71
N ASN A 109 -15.70 -8.06 16.70
CA ASN A 109 -15.56 -7.45 15.38
C ASN A 109 -15.46 -5.91 15.42
N ALA A 110 -16.14 -5.25 16.37
CA ALA A 110 -16.11 -3.80 16.54
C ALA A 110 -14.69 -3.27 16.84
N LYS A 111 -13.99 -3.86 17.83
CA LYS A 111 -12.60 -3.49 18.17
C LYS A 111 -11.66 -3.62 16.98
N ARG A 112 -11.84 -4.68 16.19
CA ARG A 112 -11.03 -4.93 14.98
C ARG A 112 -11.21 -3.83 13.94
N TYR A 113 -12.44 -3.44 13.63
CA TYR A 113 -12.69 -2.38 12.65
C TYR A 113 -12.22 -1.01 13.15
N THR A 114 -12.39 -0.71 14.44
CA THR A 114 -11.91 0.56 15.01
C THR A 114 -10.39 0.65 15.00
N GLU A 115 -9.69 -0.42 15.40
CA GLU A 115 -8.22 -0.45 15.37
C GLU A 115 -7.68 -0.40 13.94
N ALA A 116 -8.29 -1.13 13.01
CA ALA A 116 -7.91 -1.09 11.60
C ALA A 116 -8.13 0.31 10.98
N PHE A 117 -9.22 0.98 11.35
CA PHE A 117 -9.49 2.35 10.91
C PHE A 117 -8.47 3.34 11.47
N LEU A 118 -8.18 3.28 12.77
CA LEU A 118 -7.18 4.14 13.42
C LEU A 118 -5.77 3.91 12.85
N ALA A 119 -5.38 2.65 12.64
CA ALA A 119 -4.13 2.30 12.00
C ALA A 119 -4.07 2.83 10.56
N GLY A 120 -5.15 2.66 9.78
CA GLY A 120 -5.25 3.19 8.42
C GLY A 120 -5.14 4.72 8.38
N PHE A 121 -5.81 5.42 9.29
CA PHE A 121 -5.70 6.87 9.44
C PHE A 121 -4.26 7.29 9.74
N LEU A 122 -3.60 6.63 10.70
CA LEU A 122 -2.21 6.92 11.06
C LEU A 122 -1.24 6.69 9.90
N ILE A 123 -1.42 5.60 9.13
CA ILE A 123 -0.62 5.30 7.94
C ILE A 123 -0.84 6.37 6.86
N LEU A 124 -2.09 6.77 6.60
CA LEU A 124 -2.40 7.78 5.59
C LEU A 124 -1.84 9.15 5.99
N PHE A 125 -2.00 9.51 7.26
CA PHE A 125 -1.44 10.74 7.83
C PHE A 125 0.09 10.76 7.69
N GLY A 126 0.77 9.70 8.12
CA GLY A 126 2.22 9.55 7.98
C GLY A 126 2.69 9.59 6.54
N ALA A 127 2.01 8.88 5.62
CA ALA A 127 2.31 8.92 4.20
C ALA A 127 2.16 10.34 3.61
N ARG A 128 1.23 11.14 4.14
CA ARG A 128 1.05 12.50 3.65
C ARG A 128 2.03 13.50 4.23
N LEU A 129 2.41 13.35 5.50
CA LEU A 129 3.52 14.07 6.11
C LEU A 129 4.85 13.78 5.39
N ALA A 130 5.12 12.51 5.05
CA ALA A 130 6.33 12.11 4.35
C ALA A 130 6.36 12.51 2.86
N GLY A 131 5.26 13.04 2.32
CA GLY A 131 5.19 13.40 0.90
C GLY A 131 4.89 12.23 -0.05
N GLY A 132 4.76 10.99 0.44
CA GLY A 132 4.43 9.83 -0.38
C GLY A 132 4.07 8.58 0.42
N CYS A 133 3.49 7.59 -0.25
CA CYS A 133 3.27 6.25 0.32
C CYS A 133 4.34 5.27 -0.17
N THR A 134 4.26 4.01 0.27
CA THR A 134 5.13 2.91 -0.17
C THR A 134 5.27 2.82 -1.69
N SER A 135 4.16 2.91 -2.45
CA SER A 135 4.23 2.87 -3.92
C SER A 135 4.99 4.06 -4.53
N GLY A 136 4.88 5.25 -3.95
CA GLY A 136 5.54 6.46 -4.45
C GLY A 136 7.01 6.58 -4.03
N LEU A 137 7.30 6.48 -2.74
CA LEU A 137 8.65 6.68 -2.20
C LEU A 137 9.52 5.42 -2.30
N ILE A 138 8.94 4.24 -2.04
CA ILE A 138 9.70 2.98 -2.04
C ILE A 138 9.77 2.45 -3.48
N ILE A 139 8.63 2.12 -4.09
CA ILE A 139 8.65 1.48 -5.41
C ILE A 139 9.16 2.44 -6.48
N SER A 140 8.48 3.57 -6.70
CA SER A 140 8.92 4.53 -7.74
C SER A 140 10.20 5.26 -7.38
N GLY A 141 10.38 5.65 -6.11
CA GLY A 141 11.53 6.41 -5.66
C GLY A 141 12.83 5.61 -5.70
N MET A 142 12.83 4.35 -5.26
CA MET A 142 14.04 3.51 -5.34
C MET A 142 14.37 3.11 -6.78
N THR A 143 13.38 2.89 -7.66
CA THR A 143 13.65 2.64 -9.10
C THR A 143 14.31 3.83 -9.79
N GLN A 144 14.10 5.05 -9.26
CA GLN A 144 14.75 6.27 -9.73
C GLN A 144 16.05 6.59 -8.97
N LEU A 145 16.54 5.67 -8.13
CA LEU A 145 17.72 5.86 -7.28
C LEU A 145 17.61 7.09 -6.36
N SER A 146 16.40 7.45 -5.94
CA SER A 146 16.18 8.58 -5.03
C SER A 146 16.65 8.27 -3.62
N ILE A 147 17.54 9.12 -3.08
CA ILE A 147 18.01 9.05 -1.69
C ILE A 147 16.84 9.07 -0.71
N ALA A 148 15.83 9.92 -0.96
CA ALA A 148 14.64 10.01 -0.12
C ALA A 148 13.86 8.69 -0.08
N GLY A 149 13.82 7.95 -1.19
CA GLY A 149 13.19 6.63 -1.25
C GLY A 149 13.89 5.59 -0.39
N PHE A 150 15.23 5.56 -0.42
CA PHE A 150 16.02 4.66 0.44
C PHE A 150 15.89 4.99 1.92
N VAL A 151 15.97 6.27 2.29
CA VAL A 151 15.81 6.72 3.69
C VAL A 151 14.41 6.39 4.19
N PHE A 152 13.38 6.66 3.39
CA PHE A 152 12.00 6.33 3.73
C PHE A 152 11.80 4.82 3.88
N ALA A 153 12.33 4.02 2.95
CA ALA A 153 12.26 2.56 3.03
C ALA A 153 12.92 2.04 4.31
N ALA A 154 14.15 2.49 4.62
CA ALA A 154 14.85 2.11 5.84
C ALA A 154 14.04 2.46 7.09
N GLY A 155 13.45 3.66 7.16
CA GLY A 155 12.60 4.07 8.28
C GLY A 155 11.35 3.22 8.43
N VAL A 156 10.63 2.95 7.34
CA VAL A 156 9.41 2.11 7.34
C VAL A 156 9.73 0.68 7.78
N PHE A 157 10.81 0.08 7.27
CA PHE A 157 11.20 -1.27 7.68
C PHE A 157 11.72 -1.33 9.11
N ALA A 158 12.55 -0.38 9.54
CA ALA A 158 13.07 -0.34 10.91
C ALA A 158 11.94 -0.19 11.93
N THR A 159 11.00 0.74 11.69
CA THR A 159 9.84 0.94 12.55
C THR A 159 8.87 -0.23 12.50
N GLY A 160 8.56 -0.75 11.31
CA GLY A 160 7.66 -1.91 11.15
C GLY A 160 8.18 -3.17 11.86
N ILE A 161 9.47 -3.49 11.69
CA ILE A 161 10.10 -4.62 12.38
C ILE A 161 10.15 -4.36 13.90
N GLY A 162 10.49 -3.14 14.30
CA GLY A 162 10.52 -2.73 15.71
C GLY A 162 9.15 -2.89 16.39
N THR A 163 8.09 -2.37 15.78
CA THR A 163 6.71 -2.49 16.26
C THR A 163 6.26 -3.95 16.29
N ALA A 164 6.60 -4.75 15.27
CA ALA A 164 6.27 -6.17 15.26
C ALA A 164 6.92 -6.91 16.44
N LYS A 165 8.21 -6.65 16.72
CA LYS A 165 8.92 -7.22 17.88
C LYS A 165 8.34 -6.72 19.20
N PHE A 166 8.01 -5.44 19.31
CA PHE A 166 7.41 -4.86 20.51
C PHE A 166 6.04 -5.48 20.81
N MET A 167 5.18 -5.62 19.81
CA MET A 167 3.90 -6.29 19.94
C MET A 167 4.05 -7.77 20.31
N GLN A 168 5.03 -8.47 19.74
CA GLN A 168 5.34 -9.85 20.13
C GLN A 168 5.85 -9.93 21.58
N ALA A 169 6.69 -8.99 22.02
CA ALA A 169 7.19 -8.93 23.39
C ALA A 169 6.05 -8.69 24.41
N ILE A 170 5.13 -7.77 24.15
CA ILE A 170 3.94 -7.55 24.98
C ILE A 170 3.10 -8.83 25.08
N ARG A 171 2.96 -9.56 23.97
CA ARG A 171 2.21 -10.82 23.96
C ARG A 171 2.89 -11.93 24.76
N MET A 172 4.22 -12.02 24.73
CA MET A 172 4.95 -13.07 25.43
C MET A 172 5.20 -12.76 26.91
N GLY A 173 5.17 -11.49 27.32
CA GLY A 173 5.29 -11.07 28.73
C GLY A 173 3.97 -11.04 29.51
N GLY A 174 2.85 -11.38 28.87
CA GLY A 174 1.51 -11.42 29.47
C GLY A 174 1.05 -12.79 29.98
N ASN A 175 1.94 -13.80 30.01
CA ASN A 175 1.69 -15.13 30.58
C ASN A 175 2.47 -15.32 31.87
#